data_AF-A0A834J745-F1
#
_entry.id   AF-A0A834J745-F1
#
_cell.length_a   1.000
_cell.length_b   1.000
_cell.length_c   1.000
_cell.angle_alpha   90.00
_cell.angle_beta   90.00
_cell.angle_gamma   90.00
#
_symmetry.space_group_name_H-M   'P 1'
#
loop_
_entity.id
_entity.type
_entity.pdbx_description
1 polymer ?
#
loop_
_entity_poly.entity_id
_entity_poly.type
_entity_poly.pdbx_seq_one_letter_code
_entity_poly.pdbx_strand_id
1 'polypeptide(L)'
;MIYKILYIDGYSAQLHLFLCSVYAPMCTEKVPSPIGPCRGLCEQVRARCFPVLQGFGFPWPAALNCSKFPPVNNHQHMCMEGPGEPGPANPIQIKKKDKTTLRFYKYRFSLQAVGAGGGPWGCSWYAKSGLYVFLNRSGRCAAACDADILWSQKDKKATEAWMAAFATVCLISVTIAILSLLKPKKQSTVMKKAITCLAVCHGIVAVGYVIRLAAGRLTVACTPAIPLHPQDQVVISQHQQQYLTQDGLANPYCAVVFLLLYYFGNAAIVWWVIVCAWWCIVARKWSRTAGNCKEDSFGLQQGFSTVGAVAAWGLPAAHTIAVLVTRDVDADELTGKLQI
;
A
#
# COMPACT_ATOMS: atom_id res chain seq x y z
N MET A 1 -27.45 1.68 -6.26
CA MET A 1 -26.02 1.92 -6.58
C MET A 1 -25.15 2.27 -5.36
N ILE A 2 -25.70 2.72 -4.22
CA ILE A 2 -24.91 3.08 -3.02
C ILE A 2 -24.49 1.86 -2.17
N TYR A 3 -25.29 0.80 -2.12
CA TYR A 3 -25.04 -0.38 -1.27
C TYR A 3 -23.83 -1.23 -1.67
N LYS A 4 -23.29 -1.06 -2.89
CA LYS A 4 -22.22 -1.90 -3.42
C LYS A 4 -20.81 -1.39 -3.07
N ILE A 5 -20.69 -0.15 -2.57
CA ILE A 5 -19.41 0.50 -2.21
C ILE A 5 -18.98 0.15 -0.77
N LEU A 6 -19.86 -0.46 0.00
CA LEU A 6 -19.69 -0.72 1.43
C LEU A 6 -19.15 -2.13 1.76
N TYR A 7 -18.77 -2.89 0.74
CA TYR A 7 -18.26 -4.25 0.87
C TYR A 7 -16.74 -4.23 1.06
N ILE A 8 -16.26 -3.76 2.23
CA ILE A 8 -14.88 -3.95 2.69
C ILE A 8 -14.92 -4.48 4.14
N ASP A 9 -14.22 -5.60 4.36
CA ASP A 9 -14.53 -6.69 5.32
C ASP A 9 -14.27 -6.43 6.83
N GLY A 10 -14.86 -5.36 7.38
CA GLY A 10 -15.06 -5.18 8.83
C GLY A 10 -16.24 -4.27 9.15
N TYR A 11 -16.54 -3.37 8.22
CA TYR A 11 -17.78 -2.62 8.11
C TYR A 11 -18.98 -3.54 7.84
N SER A 12 -18.76 -4.62 7.07
CA SER A 12 -19.78 -5.52 6.54
C SER A 12 -20.56 -6.26 7.64
N ALA A 13 -19.91 -6.90 8.62
CA ALA A 13 -20.66 -7.75 9.57
C ALA A 13 -21.60 -6.96 10.51
N GLN A 14 -21.13 -5.87 11.12
CA GLN A 14 -21.95 -5.05 12.00
C GLN A 14 -22.98 -4.21 11.24
N LEU A 15 -22.61 -3.62 10.09
CA LEU A 15 -23.59 -2.91 9.27
C LEU A 15 -24.63 -3.88 8.71
N HIS A 16 -24.23 -5.02 8.17
CA HIS A 16 -25.14 -6.01 7.61
C HIS A 16 -26.10 -6.51 8.68
N LEU A 17 -25.58 -6.88 9.86
CA LEU A 17 -26.43 -7.23 11.00
C LEU A 17 -27.39 -6.11 11.38
N PHE A 18 -26.91 -4.87 11.47
CA PHE A 18 -27.74 -3.71 11.79
C PHE A 18 -28.82 -3.46 10.73
N LEU A 19 -28.46 -3.39 9.45
CA LEU A 19 -29.43 -3.17 8.36
C LEU A 19 -30.44 -4.32 8.27
N CYS A 20 -29.98 -5.58 8.38
CA CYS A 20 -30.88 -6.72 8.45
C CYS A 20 -31.82 -6.62 9.65
N SER A 21 -31.32 -6.26 10.83
CA SER A 21 -32.17 -6.12 12.03
C SER A 21 -33.17 -4.95 11.97
N VAL A 22 -32.90 -3.91 11.18
CA VAL A 22 -33.81 -2.76 10.99
C VAL A 22 -34.85 -3.04 9.91
N TYR A 23 -34.43 -3.57 8.76
CA TYR A 23 -35.30 -3.77 7.61
C TYR A 23 -35.98 -5.14 7.57
N ALA A 24 -35.40 -6.14 8.23
CA ALA A 24 -35.90 -7.51 8.36
C ALA A 24 -35.77 -8.01 9.81
N PRO A 25 -36.50 -7.39 10.76
CA PRO A 25 -36.41 -7.75 12.18
C PRO A 25 -36.94 -9.17 12.45
N MET A 26 -36.51 -9.76 13.58
CA MET A 26 -37.00 -11.07 14.00
C MET A 26 -38.37 -10.94 14.66
N CYS A 27 -39.30 -11.83 14.29
CA CYS A 27 -40.64 -11.91 14.88
C CYS A 27 -40.82 -13.29 15.54
N THR A 28 -41.41 -13.32 16.73
CA THR A 28 -41.75 -14.57 17.45
C THR A 28 -43.13 -14.44 18.07
N GLU A 29 -43.90 -15.54 18.09
CA GLU A 29 -45.26 -15.56 18.66
C GLU A 29 -45.30 -15.18 20.15
N LYS A 30 -44.15 -15.25 20.84
CA LYS A 30 -44.01 -14.89 22.25
C LYS A 30 -43.92 -13.38 22.50
N VAL A 31 -43.77 -12.56 21.44
CA VAL A 31 -43.54 -11.11 21.54
C VAL A 31 -44.36 -10.37 20.48
N PRO A 32 -45.26 -9.45 20.88
CA PRO A 32 -46.15 -8.77 19.93
C PRO A 32 -45.46 -7.73 19.04
N SER A 33 -44.21 -7.37 19.31
CA SER A 33 -43.42 -6.40 18.52
C SER A 33 -42.16 -7.02 17.89
N PRO A 34 -41.78 -6.59 16.69
CA PRO A 34 -40.57 -7.06 16.02
C PRO A 34 -39.31 -6.66 16.80
N ILE A 35 -38.37 -7.61 16.94
CA ILE A 35 -37.11 -7.42 17.67
C ILE A 35 -36.08 -6.83 16.71
N GLY A 36 -35.68 -5.58 16.97
CA GLY A 36 -34.68 -4.83 16.20
C GLY A 36 -33.31 -4.74 16.89
N PRO A 37 -32.39 -3.90 16.40
CA PRO A 37 -31.07 -3.71 17.02
C PRO A 37 -31.16 -2.94 18.32
N CYS A 38 -30.21 -3.18 19.22
CA CYS A 38 -30.01 -2.30 20.38
C CYS A 38 -29.35 -0.98 19.96
N ARG A 39 -29.55 0.08 20.74
CA ARG A 39 -28.97 1.41 20.54
C ARG A 39 -27.46 1.38 20.43
N GLY A 40 -26.79 0.57 21.26
CA GLY A 40 -25.33 0.41 21.22
C GLY A 40 -24.82 -0.07 19.85
N LEU A 41 -25.53 -1.00 19.20
CA LEU A 41 -25.18 -1.45 17.84
C LEU A 41 -25.40 -0.33 16.81
N CYS A 42 -26.50 0.41 16.92
CA CYS A 42 -26.76 1.56 16.03
C CYS A 42 -25.69 2.64 16.14
N GLU A 43 -25.29 3.01 17.36
CA GLU A 43 -24.31 4.08 17.59
C GLU A 43 -22.93 3.69 17.08
N GLN A 44 -22.54 2.43 17.23
CA GLN A 44 -21.29 1.89 16.65
C GLN A 44 -21.31 1.98 15.12
N VAL A 45 -22.40 1.54 14.50
CA VAL A 45 -22.57 1.62 13.04
C VAL A 45 -22.58 3.08 12.59
N ARG A 46 -23.32 3.96 13.26
CA ARG A 46 -23.39 5.39 12.94
C ARG A 46 -22.02 6.04 13.02
N ALA A 47 -21.22 5.77 14.06
CA ALA A 47 -19.88 6.35 14.21
C ALA A 47 -18.95 5.99 13.04
N ARG A 48 -19.08 4.77 12.48
CA ARG A 48 -18.27 4.31 11.33
C ARG A 48 -18.88 4.69 9.97
N CYS A 49 -20.20 4.74 9.84
CA CYS A 49 -20.86 4.95 8.54
C CYS A 49 -21.10 6.42 8.22
N PHE A 50 -21.37 7.23 9.25
CA PHE A 50 -21.79 8.62 9.06
C PHE A 50 -20.72 9.49 8.38
N PRO A 51 -19.41 9.40 8.71
CA PRO A 51 -18.38 10.18 8.02
C PRO A 51 -18.32 9.86 6.52
N VAL A 52 -18.53 8.59 6.14
CA VAL A 52 -18.54 8.16 4.74
C VAL A 52 -19.76 8.73 4.01
N LEU A 53 -20.95 8.62 4.60
CA LEU A 53 -22.19 9.21 4.06
C LEU A 53 -22.06 10.73 3.87
N GLN A 54 -21.47 11.41 4.85
CA GLN A 54 -21.23 12.85 4.80
C GLN A 54 -20.23 13.22 3.68
N GLY A 55 -19.21 12.39 3.44
CA GLY A 55 -18.28 12.56 2.33
C GLY A 55 -18.97 12.52 0.94
N PHE A 56 -20.11 11.83 0.83
CA PHE A 56 -20.95 11.82 -0.37
C PHE A 56 -22.12 12.82 -0.31
N GLY A 57 -22.17 13.69 0.70
CA GLY A 57 -23.22 14.72 0.86
C GLY A 57 -24.56 14.21 1.39
N PHE A 58 -24.63 12.97 1.90
CA PHE A 58 -25.87 12.40 2.42
C PHE A 58 -25.96 12.56 3.95
N PRO A 59 -27.06 13.10 4.49
CA PRO A 59 -27.29 13.14 5.93
C PRO A 59 -27.63 11.75 6.50
N TRP A 60 -27.47 11.59 7.82
CA TRP A 60 -27.88 10.35 8.48
C TRP A 60 -29.41 10.18 8.36
N PRO A 61 -29.91 9.06 7.78
CA PRO A 61 -31.34 8.90 7.53
C PRO A 61 -32.16 8.90 8.83
N ALA A 62 -33.30 9.58 8.82
CA ALA A 62 -34.23 9.62 9.96
C ALA A 62 -34.78 8.22 10.33
N ALA A 63 -34.78 7.28 9.38
CA ALA A 63 -35.13 5.88 9.60
C ALA A 63 -34.12 5.14 10.50
N LEU A 64 -32.83 5.54 10.48
CA LEU A 64 -31.75 4.91 11.23
C LEU A 64 -31.39 5.69 12.51
N ASN A 65 -32.27 6.57 12.99
CA ASN A 65 -31.98 7.39 14.17
C ASN A 65 -31.85 6.51 15.43
N CYS A 66 -30.65 6.48 16.02
CA CYS A 66 -30.32 5.57 17.14
C CYS A 66 -31.16 5.81 18.40
N SER A 67 -31.72 7.01 18.59
CA SER A 67 -32.63 7.30 19.71
C SER A 67 -33.91 6.48 19.68
N LYS A 68 -34.30 5.93 18.52
CA LYS A 68 -35.49 5.08 18.35
C LYS A 68 -35.29 3.65 18.88
N PHE A 69 -34.05 3.21 19.09
CA PHE A 69 -33.76 1.85 19.50
C PHE A 69 -33.60 1.72 21.03
N PRO A 70 -33.98 0.57 21.63
CA PRO A 70 -33.81 0.31 23.06
C PRO A 70 -32.33 0.33 23.48
N PRO A 71 -31.99 0.84 24.67
CA PRO A 71 -30.60 0.96 25.12
C PRO A 71 -29.96 -0.39 25.48
N VAL A 72 -30.73 -1.30 26.10
CA VAL A 72 -30.26 -2.58 26.61
C VAL A 72 -31.28 -3.68 26.35
N ASN A 73 -30.80 -4.89 26.09
CA ASN A 73 -31.64 -6.07 25.95
C ASN A 73 -32.12 -6.54 27.34
N ASN A 74 -33.42 -6.48 27.60
CA ASN A 74 -34.02 -6.91 28.86
C ASN A 74 -35.41 -7.56 28.64
N HIS A 75 -36.03 -8.06 29.73
CA HIS A 75 -37.35 -8.72 29.67
C HIS A 75 -38.52 -7.80 29.25
N GLN A 76 -38.32 -6.48 29.24
CA GLN A 76 -39.33 -5.48 28.85
C GLN A 76 -39.10 -4.96 27.42
N HIS A 77 -37.85 -4.93 26.97
CA HIS A 77 -37.40 -4.48 25.66
C HIS A 77 -36.33 -5.43 25.13
N MET A 78 -36.74 -6.32 24.24
CA MET A 78 -35.83 -7.22 23.54
C MET A 78 -35.18 -6.50 22.37
N CYS A 79 -33.87 -6.59 22.28
CA CYS A 79 -33.10 -6.07 21.14
C CYS A 79 -31.86 -6.93 20.87
N MET A 80 -31.40 -6.90 19.63
CA MET A 80 -30.19 -7.61 19.20
C MET A 80 -28.94 -6.79 19.51
N GLU A 81 -28.06 -7.38 20.32
CA GLU A 81 -26.70 -6.89 20.53
C GLU A 81 -25.79 -7.37 19.40
N GLY A 82 -24.85 -6.52 18.98
CA GLY A 82 -23.89 -6.89 17.93
C GLY A 82 -22.82 -7.88 18.43
N PRO A 83 -22.09 -8.53 17.52
CA PRO A 83 -20.89 -9.29 17.89
C PRO A 83 -19.94 -8.36 18.65
N GLY A 84 -19.64 -8.73 19.90
CA GLY A 84 -19.13 -7.84 20.95
C GLY A 84 -17.78 -7.21 20.67
N GLU A 85 -17.77 -6.14 19.88
CA GLU A 85 -16.70 -5.15 19.86
C GLU A 85 -16.99 -4.07 20.92
N PRO A 86 -16.04 -3.76 21.82
CA PRO A 86 -16.22 -2.69 22.78
C PRO A 86 -16.20 -1.33 22.06
N GLY A 87 -17.39 -0.79 21.80
CA GLY A 87 -17.62 0.61 21.42
C GLY A 87 -17.87 1.51 22.63
N PRO A 88 -17.77 2.84 22.48
CA PRO A 88 -17.62 3.81 23.57
C PRO A 88 -18.91 4.09 24.38
N ALA A 89 -20.02 3.41 24.12
CA ALA A 89 -21.33 3.83 24.61
C ALA A 89 -21.99 2.92 25.67
N ASN A 90 -21.37 1.83 26.10
CA ASN A 90 -21.90 1.04 27.22
C ASN A 90 -20.88 0.98 28.36
N PRO A 91 -21.00 1.80 29.42
CA PRO A 91 -20.43 1.43 30.70
C PRO A 91 -21.07 0.11 31.09
N ILE A 92 -20.30 -0.98 31.03
CA ILE A 92 -20.69 -2.29 31.51
C ILE A 92 -21.07 -2.09 32.98
N GLN A 93 -22.36 -2.08 33.29
CA GLN A 93 -22.84 -2.25 34.66
C GLN A 93 -22.59 -3.71 35.03
N ILE A 94 -21.33 -4.02 35.34
CA ILE A 94 -20.91 -5.29 35.90
C ILE A 94 -21.64 -5.39 37.23
N LYS A 95 -22.74 -6.15 37.27
CA LYS A 95 -23.33 -6.60 38.54
C LYS A 95 -22.20 -7.28 39.32
N LYS A 96 -21.82 -6.66 40.45
CA LYS A 96 -20.88 -7.20 41.46
C LYS A 96 -21.31 -8.62 41.85
N LYS A 97 -20.80 -9.64 41.17
CA LYS A 97 -20.79 -11.03 41.64
C LYS A 97 -19.82 -11.80 40.76
N ASP A 98 -18.54 -11.66 41.05
CA ASP A 98 -17.59 -12.76 41.29
C ASP A 98 -16.14 -12.22 41.18
N LYS A 99 -15.31 -12.43 42.21
CA LYS A 99 -13.96 -11.84 42.31
C LYS A 99 -12.93 -12.54 41.39
N THR A 100 -13.31 -13.67 40.81
CA THR A 100 -12.42 -14.57 40.05
C THR A 100 -12.33 -14.17 38.57
N THR A 101 -13.41 -13.59 38.00
CA THR A 101 -13.47 -13.11 36.61
C THR A 101 -12.72 -11.80 36.39
N LEU A 102 -12.47 -11.04 37.46
CA LEU A 102 -11.78 -9.75 37.41
C LEU A 102 -10.28 -9.87 37.03
N ARG A 103 -9.63 -11.02 37.26
CA ARG A 103 -8.24 -11.24 36.83
C ARG A 103 -8.13 -11.54 35.34
N PHE A 104 -9.07 -12.30 34.78
CA PHE A 104 -9.10 -12.57 33.33
C PHE A 104 -9.44 -11.32 32.52
N TYR A 105 -10.37 -10.48 33.00
CA TYR A 105 -10.71 -9.22 32.31
C TYR A 105 -9.60 -8.17 32.42
N LYS A 106 -8.87 -8.10 33.54
CA LYS A 106 -7.73 -7.18 33.69
C LYS A 106 -6.57 -7.53 32.75
N TYR A 107 -6.36 -8.82 32.45
CA TYR A 107 -5.32 -9.28 31.52
C TYR A 107 -5.66 -9.01 30.05
N ARG A 108 -6.95 -9.08 29.66
CA ARG A 108 -7.39 -8.76 28.29
C ARG A 108 -7.50 -7.25 28.04
N PHE A 109 -7.83 -6.46 29.05
CA PHE A 109 -7.90 -5.00 28.95
C PHE A 109 -6.51 -4.34 28.91
N SER A 110 -5.49 -4.95 29.55
CA SER A 110 -4.09 -4.51 29.41
C SER A 110 -3.50 -4.75 28.02
N LEU A 111 -4.09 -5.62 27.19
CA LEU A 111 -3.65 -5.84 25.81
C LEU A 111 -4.21 -4.81 24.81
N GLN A 112 -5.19 -4.00 25.22
CA GLN A 112 -5.93 -3.11 24.32
C GLN A 112 -5.86 -1.63 24.72
N ALA A 113 -5.06 -1.30 25.75
CA ALA A 113 -4.91 0.05 26.28
C ALA A 113 -3.49 0.63 26.10
N VAL A 114 -2.80 0.29 25.00
CA VAL A 114 -1.61 1.05 24.56
C VAL A 114 -2.00 1.84 23.31
N GLY A 115 -2.68 2.95 23.56
CA GLY A 115 -3.15 3.89 22.55
C GLY A 115 -3.62 5.18 23.21
N ALA A 116 -2.95 5.60 24.28
CA ALA A 116 -3.17 6.89 24.91
C ALA A 116 -2.10 7.86 24.41
N GLY A 117 -2.38 8.50 23.27
CA GLY A 117 -1.51 9.55 22.72
C GLY A 117 -1.79 9.87 21.26
N GLY A 118 -2.90 10.59 21.00
CA GLY A 118 -3.12 11.33 19.74
C GLY A 118 -4.08 10.69 18.73
N GLY A 119 -5.40 10.87 18.94
CA GLY A 119 -6.46 10.60 17.95
C GLY A 119 -7.57 9.65 18.45
N PRO A 120 -8.84 9.79 18.05
CA PRO A 120 -9.96 9.14 18.75
C PRO A 120 -10.05 7.61 18.58
N TRP A 121 -9.37 7.01 17.62
CA TRP A 121 -9.33 5.57 17.39
C TRP A 121 -8.06 5.28 16.58
N GLY A 122 -7.21 4.35 16.99
CA GLY A 122 -5.99 4.00 16.23
C GLY A 122 -6.29 3.37 14.85
N CYS A 123 -5.52 2.39 14.43
CA CYS A 123 -5.76 1.67 13.16
C CYS A 123 -6.99 0.73 13.18
N SER A 124 -7.95 0.96 14.08
CA SER A 124 -9.15 0.14 14.28
C SER A 124 -10.16 0.22 13.14
N TRP A 125 -10.02 1.19 12.24
CA TRP A 125 -10.83 1.30 11.03
C TRP A 125 -10.52 0.22 9.98
N TYR A 126 -9.33 -0.39 10.04
CA TYR A 126 -8.93 -1.46 9.15
C TYR A 126 -9.51 -2.81 9.59
N ALA A 127 -9.96 -3.62 8.64
CA ALA A 127 -10.56 -4.94 8.87
C ALA A 127 -9.69 -5.86 9.76
N LYS A 128 -8.37 -5.80 9.57
CA LYS A 128 -7.37 -6.52 10.38
C LYS A 128 -6.55 -5.52 11.21
N SER A 129 -7.20 -4.72 12.06
CA SER A 129 -6.55 -3.66 12.85
C SER A 129 -5.34 -4.11 13.68
N GLY A 130 -5.32 -5.38 14.12
CA GLY A 130 -4.19 -5.98 14.82
C GLY A 130 -2.92 -6.18 13.96
N LEU A 131 -3.00 -6.03 12.64
CA LEU A 131 -1.87 -6.12 11.70
C LEU A 131 -1.34 -4.75 11.26
N TYR A 132 -1.83 -3.66 11.84
CA TYR A 132 -1.41 -2.29 11.53
C TYR A 132 -0.85 -1.62 12.78
N VAL A 133 0.15 -0.76 12.58
CA VAL A 133 0.81 0.03 13.61
C VAL A 133 0.56 1.50 13.31
N PHE A 134 0.07 2.24 14.31
CA PHE A 134 -0.15 3.68 14.18
C PHE A 134 1.16 4.43 14.38
N LEU A 135 1.52 5.26 13.41
CA LEU A 135 2.73 6.08 13.43
C LEU A 135 2.39 7.49 13.91
N ASN A 136 2.77 7.82 15.16
CA ASN A 136 2.46 9.12 15.74
C ASN A 136 3.14 10.30 15.00
N ARG A 137 4.28 10.05 14.34
CA ARG A 137 5.01 11.06 13.57
C ARG A 137 4.29 11.47 12.29
N SER A 138 3.68 10.52 11.59
CA SER A 138 2.99 10.76 10.31
C SER A 138 1.47 10.87 10.45
N GLY A 139 0.92 10.45 11.60
CA GLY A 139 -0.53 10.31 11.80
C GLY A 139 -1.16 9.24 10.92
N ARG A 140 -0.36 8.38 10.28
CA ARG A 140 -0.80 7.31 9.36
C ARG A 140 -0.66 5.94 10.02
N CYS A 141 -1.39 4.97 9.47
CA CYS A 141 -1.29 3.56 9.85
C CYS A 141 -0.41 2.82 8.84
N ALA A 142 0.58 2.08 9.33
CA ALA A 142 1.46 1.25 8.53
C ALA A 142 1.16 -0.24 8.76
N ALA A 143 1.22 -1.05 7.70
CA ALA A 143 1.13 -2.49 7.80
C ALA A 143 2.32 -3.07 8.58
N ALA A 144 2.09 -4.10 9.40
CA ALA A 144 3.17 -4.91 9.99
C ALA A 144 3.90 -5.68 8.88
N CYS A 145 5.23 -5.75 8.95
CA CYS A 145 6.02 -6.11 7.77
C CYS A 145 5.94 -7.60 7.35
N ASP A 146 5.79 -8.49 8.32
CA ASP A 146 5.67 -9.94 8.09
C ASP A 146 4.21 -10.44 8.16
N ALA A 147 3.25 -9.52 8.27
CA ALA A 147 1.84 -9.86 8.39
C ALA A 147 1.24 -10.31 7.06
N ASP A 148 0.33 -11.29 7.10
CA ASP A 148 -0.43 -11.75 5.95
C ASP A 148 -1.73 -10.93 5.82
N ILE A 149 -1.62 -9.77 5.17
CA ILE A 149 -2.74 -8.84 5.02
C ILE A 149 -3.50 -9.20 3.75
N LEU A 150 -2.87 -8.98 2.59
CA LEU A 150 -3.42 -9.30 1.28
C LEU A 150 -2.85 -10.62 0.73
N TRP A 151 -1.61 -10.97 1.10
CA TRP A 151 -0.87 -12.11 0.53
C TRP A 151 -0.33 -13.04 1.60
N SER A 152 -0.35 -14.35 1.32
CA SER A 152 0.23 -15.34 2.25
C SER A 152 1.75 -15.38 2.16
N GLN A 153 2.41 -15.90 3.19
CA GLN A 153 3.86 -16.15 3.16
C GLN A 153 4.31 -17.05 1.99
N LYS A 154 3.44 -17.93 1.48
CA LYS A 154 3.75 -18.77 0.31
C LYS A 154 3.82 -17.94 -0.96
N ASP A 155 2.87 -17.02 -1.15
CA ASP A 155 2.80 -16.14 -2.31
C ASP A 155 3.99 -15.19 -2.35
N LYS A 156 4.34 -14.63 -1.19
CA LYS A 156 5.52 -13.76 -1.01
C LYS A 156 6.81 -14.46 -1.43
N LYS A 157 7.03 -15.71 -0.98
CA LYS A 157 8.20 -16.52 -1.35
C LYS A 157 8.19 -16.90 -2.84
N ALA A 158 7.03 -17.24 -3.39
CA ALA A 158 6.90 -17.56 -4.80
C ALA A 158 7.25 -16.34 -5.67
N THR A 159 6.74 -15.15 -5.34
CA THR A 159 7.08 -13.91 -6.04
C THR A 159 8.57 -13.59 -5.94
N GLU A 160 9.18 -13.79 -4.77
CA GLU A 160 10.60 -13.56 -4.58
C GLU A 160 11.47 -14.47 -5.46
N ALA A 161 11.11 -15.75 -5.57
CA ALA A 161 11.76 -16.71 -6.46
C ALA A 161 11.61 -16.31 -7.95
N TRP A 162 10.41 -15.88 -8.35
CA TRP A 162 10.17 -15.40 -9.73
C TRP A 162 10.96 -14.14 -10.05
N MET A 163 11.00 -13.17 -9.14
CA MET A 163 11.79 -11.95 -9.35
C MET A 163 13.29 -12.25 -9.43
N ALA A 164 13.79 -13.22 -8.65
CA ALA A 164 15.17 -13.69 -8.75
C ALA A 164 15.46 -14.31 -10.12
N ALA A 165 14.61 -15.21 -10.60
CA ALA A 165 14.77 -15.83 -11.91
C ALA A 165 14.80 -14.79 -13.04
N PHE A 166 13.87 -13.85 -13.06
CA PHE A 166 13.84 -12.80 -14.09
C PHE A 166 15.04 -11.84 -14.00
N ALA A 167 15.47 -11.49 -12.79
CA ALA A 167 16.65 -10.64 -12.60
C ALA A 167 17.92 -11.33 -13.12
N THR A 168 18.12 -12.62 -12.83
CA THR A 168 19.28 -13.39 -13.31
C THR A 168 19.29 -13.50 -14.84
N VAL A 169 18.16 -13.85 -15.46
CA VAL A 169 18.06 -13.92 -16.93
C VAL A 169 18.33 -12.56 -17.57
N CYS A 170 17.78 -11.48 -17.00
CA CYS A 170 18.03 -10.13 -17.48
C CYS A 170 19.52 -9.75 -17.38
N LEU A 171 20.17 -10.05 -16.25
CA LEU A 171 21.58 -9.73 -16.03
C LEU A 171 22.48 -10.45 -17.03
N ILE A 172 22.27 -11.75 -17.26
CA ILE A 172 23.01 -12.52 -18.27
C ILE A 172 22.81 -11.92 -19.66
N SER A 173 21.55 -11.65 -20.05
CA SER A 173 21.21 -11.09 -21.35
C SER A 173 21.88 -9.72 -21.58
N VAL A 174 21.78 -8.83 -20.59
CA VAL A 174 22.36 -7.48 -20.67
C VAL A 174 23.89 -7.52 -20.70
N THR A 175 24.53 -8.40 -19.91
CA THR A 175 25.99 -8.55 -19.95
C THR A 175 26.47 -8.97 -21.34
N ILE A 176 25.81 -9.96 -21.95
CA ILE A 176 26.14 -10.40 -23.32
C ILE A 176 25.93 -9.25 -24.33
N ALA A 177 24.84 -8.49 -24.20
CA ALA A 177 24.54 -7.36 -25.07
C ALA A 177 25.61 -6.26 -24.94
N ILE A 178 25.98 -5.86 -23.72
CA ILE A 178 26.99 -4.83 -23.47
C ILE A 178 28.35 -5.28 -24.04
N LEU A 179 28.81 -6.50 -23.76
CA LEU A 179 30.06 -7.03 -24.30
C LEU A 179 30.08 -7.05 -25.84
N SER A 180 28.93 -7.34 -26.47
CA SER A 180 28.79 -7.32 -27.93
C SER A 180 28.84 -5.91 -28.51
N LEU A 181 28.29 -4.93 -27.79
CA LEU A 181 28.21 -3.53 -28.21
C LEU A 181 29.51 -2.74 -27.96
N LEU A 182 30.34 -3.18 -26.99
CA LEU A 182 31.64 -2.57 -26.69
C LEU A 182 32.73 -2.92 -27.72
N LYS A 183 32.52 -3.91 -28.59
CA LYS A 183 33.50 -4.25 -29.63
C LYS A 183 33.74 -3.05 -30.55
N PRO A 184 35.00 -2.62 -30.74
CA PRO A 184 35.32 -1.43 -31.51
C PRO A 184 34.83 -1.59 -32.96
N LYS A 185 33.90 -0.73 -33.36
CA LYS A 185 33.49 -0.58 -34.76
C LYS A 185 34.00 0.75 -35.26
N LYS A 186 34.50 0.76 -36.50
CA LYS A 186 35.13 1.90 -37.19
C LYS A 186 34.29 3.19 -37.19
N GLN A 187 32.98 3.11 -36.92
CA GLN A 187 32.12 4.26 -36.63
C GLN A 187 30.98 3.88 -35.65
N SER A 188 30.87 4.58 -34.51
CA SER A 188 29.76 4.39 -33.57
C SER A 188 28.60 5.33 -33.95
N THR A 189 27.50 4.75 -34.40
CA THR A 189 26.26 5.48 -34.69
C THR A 189 25.63 5.93 -33.39
N VAL A 190 24.96 7.09 -33.38
CA VAL A 190 24.17 7.60 -32.23
C VAL A 190 23.19 6.55 -31.70
N MET A 191 22.57 5.77 -32.59
CA MET A 191 21.73 4.63 -32.23
C MET A 191 22.45 3.57 -31.37
N LYS A 192 23.70 3.23 -31.69
CA LYS A 192 24.46 2.26 -30.88
C LYS A 192 24.67 2.78 -29.46
N LYS A 193 24.97 4.08 -29.31
CA LYS A 193 25.12 4.71 -28.00
C LYS A 193 23.82 4.67 -27.20
N ALA A 194 22.67 4.97 -27.83
CA ALA A 194 21.36 4.90 -27.19
C ALA A 194 21.01 3.47 -26.74
N ILE A 195 21.24 2.45 -27.59
CA ILE A 195 21.01 1.04 -27.24
C ILE A 195 21.95 0.60 -26.11
N THR A 196 23.23 1.02 -26.12
CA THR A 196 24.16 0.75 -25.03
C THR A 196 23.66 1.39 -23.72
N CYS A 197 23.20 2.64 -23.74
CA CYS A 197 22.63 3.30 -22.55
C CYS A 197 21.38 2.55 -22.04
N LEU A 198 20.48 2.13 -22.93
CA LEU A 198 19.31 1.32 -22.58
C LEU A 198 19.71 0.01 -21.89
N ALA A 199 20.67 -0.72 -22.48
CA ALA A 199 21.18 -1.96 -21.91
C ALA A 199 21.82 -1.72 -20.52
N VAL A 200 22.64 -0.67 -20.37
CA VAL A 200 23.24 -0.28 -19.09
C VAL A 200 22.17 0.05 -18.05
N CYS A 201 21.10 0.78 -18.42
CA CYS A 201 20.00 1.08 -17.49
C CYS A 201 19.32 -0.21 -17.00
N HIS A 202 18.98 -1.15 -17.90
CA HIS A 202 18.42 -2.45 -17.50
C HIS A 202 19.38 -3.28 -16.66
N GLY A 203 20.69 -3.21 -16.93
CA GLY A 203 21.71 -3.84 -16.11
C GLY A 203 21.74 -3.31 -14.68
N ILE A 204 21.67 -1.98 -14.51
CA ILE A 204 21.60 -1.34 -13.20
C ILE A 204 20.30 -1.70 -12.46
N VAL A 205 19.16 -1.76 -13.17
CA VAL A 205 17.89 -2.24 -12.59
C VAL A 205 18.01 -3.69 -12.11
N ALA A 206 18.61 -4.57 -12.91
CA ALA A 206 18.85 -5.96 -12.52
C ALA A 206 19.76 -6.05 -11.28
N VAL A 207 20.82 -5.23 -11.20
CA VAL A 207 21.67 -5.09 -10.01
C VAL A 207 20.86 -4.62 -8.80
N GLY A 208 19.92 -3.67 -8.97
CA GLY A 208 19.01 -3.25 -7.91
C GLY A 208 18.16 -4.41 -7.36
N TYR A 209 17.64 -5.28 -8.22
CA TYR A 209 16.94 -6.50 -7.78
C TYR A 209 17.86 -7.49 -7.07
N VAL A 210 19.11 -7.65 -7.52
CA VAL A 210 20.11 -8.49 -6.84
C VAL A 210 20.43 -7.95 -5.45
N ILE A 211 20.63 -6.64 -5.31
CA ILE A 211 20.86 -6.00 -4.01
C ILE A 211 19.66 -6.22 -3.08
N ARG A 212 18.43 -6.06 -3.61
CA ARG A 212 17.20 -6.33 -2.84
C ARG A 212 17.14 -7.77 -2.33
N LEU A 213 17.50 -8.74 -3.18
CA LEU A 213 17.52 -10.16 -2.83
C LEU A 213 18.64 -10.49 -1.83
N ALA A 214 19.82 -9.90 -1.99
CA ALA A 214 20.98 -10.14 -1.12
C ALA A 214 20.81 -9.51 0.27
N ALA A 215 20.28 -8.29 0.34
CA ALA A 215 19.96 -7.65 1.62
C ALA A 215 18.79 -8.35 2.32
N GLY A 216 17.90 -8.98 1.55
CA GLY A 216 16.71 -9.65 2.04
C GLY A 216 15.52 -8.70 2.15
N ARG A 217 14.32 -9.24 1.92
CA ARG A 217 13.06 -8.49 1.94
C ARG A 217 12.87 -7.64 3.20
N LEU A 218 13.16 -8.20 4.37
CA LEU A 218 12.88 -7.54 5.64
C LEU A 218 13.76 -6.32 5.89
N THR A 219 15.03 -6.34 5.45
CA THR A 219 15.95 -5.23 5.66
C THR A 219 15.69 -4.07 4.71
N VAL A 220 15.12 -4.34 3.53
CA VAL A 220 14.82 -3.33 2.52
C VAL A 220 13.42 -2.75 2.68
N ALA A 221 12.41 -3.58 2.97
CA ALA A 221 11.01 -3.17 3.00
C ALA A 221 10.50 -2.82 4.41
N CYS A 222 11.20 -3.24 5.47
CA CYS A 222 10.79 -2.97 6.84
C CYS A 222 11.67 -1.92 7.50
N THR A 223 11.04 -1.12 8.37
CA THR A 223 11.74 -0.25 9.32
C THR A 223 11.45 -0.75 10.74
N PRO A 224 12.46 -0.87 11.62
CA PRO A 224 12.22 -1.20 13.02
C PRO A 224 11.46 -0.05 13.71
N ALA A 225 10.46 -0.40 14.51
CA ALA A 225 9.81 0.53 15.41
C ALA A 225 10.76 0.85 16.58
N ILE A 226 11.60 1.88 16.42
CA ILE A 226 12.46 2.36 17.49
C ILE A 226 11.58 3.16 18.48
N PRO A 227 11.46 2.76 19.75
CA PRO A 227 10.81 3.59 20.76
C PRO A 227 11.71 4.79 21.08
N LEU A 228 11.22 6.01 20.86
CA LEU A 228 11.96 7.25 21.14
C LEU A 228 12.10 7.58 22.64
N HIS A 229 11.69 6.70 23.57
CA HIS A 229 11.79 6.97 25.00
C HIS A 229 12.15 5.72 25.83
N PRO A 230 13.11 5.81 26.80
CA PRO A 230 13.58 4.65 27.56
C PRO A 230 12.63 4.18 28.68
N GLN A 231 11.55 4.90 28.96
CA GLN A 231 10.71 4.66 30.14
C GLN A 231 9.37 3.97 29.87
N ASP A 232 8.92 3.90 28.60
CA ASP A 232 7.69 3.18 28.25
C ASP A 232 8.07 1.85 27.59
N GLN A 233 8.04 0.78 28.38
CA GLN A 233 8.14 -0.57 27.84
C GLN A 233 6.90 -0.86 27.01
N VAL A 234 6.97 -0.51 25.73
CA VAL A 234 6.01 -0.96 24.74
C VAL A 234 6.18 -2.47 24.62
N VAL A 235 5.29 -3.23 25.25
CA VAL A 235 5.14 -4.67 25.05
C VAL A 235 4.57 -4.86 23.64
N ILE A 236 5.40 -4.65 22.63
CA ILE A 236 5.15 -5.09 21.27
C ILE A 236 5.38 -6.60 21.30
N SER A 237 4.39 -7.40 20.89
CA SER A 237 4.61 -8.84 20.65
C SER A 237 5.86 -8.98 19.77
N GLN A 238 6.82 -9.84 20.13
CA GLN A 238 8.13 -9.93 19.46
C GLN A 238 8.05 -10.11 17.92
N HIS A 239 6.90 -10.55 17.40
CA HIS A 239 6.65 -10.71 15.97
C HIS A 239 6.21 -9.42 15.23
N GLN A 240 5.98 -8.31 15.95
CA GLN A 240 5.35 -7.07 15.43
C GLN A 240 6.19 -5.80 15.67
N GLN A 241 7.51 -5.93 15.84
CA GLN A 241 8.43 -4.80 16.03
C GLN A 241 8.85 -4.09 14.72
N GLN A 242 8.35 -4.53 13.56
CA GLN A 242 8.72 -4.00 12.25
C GLN A 242 7.47 -3.69 11.42
N TYR A 243 7.44 -2.49 10.84
CA TYR A 243 6.38 -2.05 9.95
C TYR A 243 6.94 -1.78 8.55
N LEU A 244 6.05 -1.87 7.56
CA LEU A 244 6.36 -1.59 6.16
C LEU A 244 6.76 -0.13 6.02
N THR A 245 7.89 0.13 5.37
CA THR A 245 8.41 1.50 5.22
C THR A 245 7.41 2.38 4.46
N GLN A 246 6.91 3.43 5.13
CA GLN A 246 6.05 4.47 4.53
C GLN A 246 6.79 5.77 4.21
N ASP A 247 8.01 5.91 4.72
CA ASP A 247 8.90 7.02 4.42
C ASP A 247 10.10 6.46 3.68
N GLY A 248 10.16 6.62 2.35
CA GLY A 248 11.24 6.08 1.51
C GLY A 248 12.66 6.51 1.91
N LEU A 249 12.80 7.58 2.70
CA LEU A 249 14.09 8.07 3.23
C LEU A 249 14.43 7.50 4.63
N ALA A 250 13.50 6.88 5.33
CA ALA A 250 13.72 6.41 6.71
C ALA A 250 14.69 5.23 6.79
N ASN A 251 14.80 4.44 5.71
CA ASN A 251 15.72 3.31 5.61
C ASN A 251 16.68 3.54 4.41
N PRO A 252 18.01 3.55 4.63
CA PRO A 252 18.95 3.79 3.54
C PRO A 252 19.01 2.66 2.51
N TYR A 253 18.81 1.41 2.92
CA TYR A 253 18.77 0.27 1.99
C TYR A 253 17.56 0.38 1.05
N CYS A 254 16.43 0.78 1.63
CA CYS A 254 15.20 1.13 0.92
C CYS A 254 15.44 2.23 -0.12
N ALA A 255 16.01 3.36 0.29
CA ALA A 255 16.28 4.50 -0.60
C ALA A 255 17.20 4.12 -1.77
N VAL A 256 18.27 3.35 -1.51
CA VAL A 256 19.21 2.90 -2.56
C VAL A 256 18.51 1.98 -3.57
N VAL A 257 17.74 0.99 -3.10
CA VAL A 257 17.00 0.08 -3.99
C VAL A 257 15.94 0.84 -4.78
N PHE A 258 15.22 1.77 -4.16
CA PHE A 258 14.27 2.65 -4.85
C PHE A 258 14.95 3.44 -5.95
N LEU A 259 16.08 4.11 -5.68
CA LEU A 259 16.81 4.88 -6.69
C LEU A 259 17.28 3.99 -7.85
N LEU A 260 17.81 2.79 -7.57
CA LEU A 260 18.28 1.87 -8.60
C LEU A 260 17.16 1.36 -9.50
N LEU A 261 16.00 1.02 -8.93
CA LEU A 261 14.88 0.47 -9.69
C LEU A 261 14.05 1.56 -10.38
N TYR A 262 13.75 2.65 -9.67
CA TYR A 262 12.85 3.69 -10.13
C TYR A 262 13.52 4.62 -11.15
N TYR A 263 14.67 5.22 -10.81
CA TYR A 263 15.32 6.18 -11.71
C TYR A 263 15.79 5.50 -13.00
N PHE A 264 16.55 4.40 -12.89
CA PHE A 264 17.06 3.71 -14.08
C PHE A 264 15.97 2.95 -14.84
N GLY A 265 14.90 2.50 -14.17
CA GLY A 265 13.71 1.97 -14.84
C GLY A 265 13.01 3.02 -15.70
N ASN A 266 12.79 4.22 -15.15
CA ASN A 266 12.24 5.34 -15.92
C ASN A 266 13.19 5.79 -17.04
N ALA A 267 14.49 5.84 -16.79
CA ALA A 267 15.49 6.17 -17.81
C ALA A 267 15.50 5.15 -18.95
N ALA A 268 15.39 3.86 -18.65
CA ALA A 268 15.26 2.81 -19.66
C ALA A 268 14.02 3.03 -20.55
N ILE A 269 12.88 3.40 -19.96
CA ILE A 269 11.66 3.71 -20.73
C ILE A 269 11.88 4.90 -21.66
N VAL A 270 12.52 5.99 -21.21
CA VAL A 270 12.78 7.14 -22.08
C VAL A 270 13.78 6.79 -23.19
N TRP A 271 14.85 6.05 -22.88
CA TRP A 271 15.77 5.54 -23.90
C TRP A 271 15.09 4.64 -24.92
N TRP A 272 14.16 3.79 -24.49
CA TRP A 272 13.35 2.96 -25.39
C TRP A 272 12.52 3.81 -26.34
N VAL A 273 11.83 4.84 -25.84
CA VAL A 273 11.07 5.78 -26.68
C VAL A 273 11.96 6.49 -27.70
N ILE A 274 13.16 6.91 -27.31
CA ILE A 274 14.15 7.54 -28.21
C ILE A 274 14.56 6.58 -29.33
N VAL A 275 14.84 5.31 -29.01
CA VAL A 275 15.17 4.27 -29.99
C VAL A 275 14.01 4.03 -30.95
N CYS A 276 12.78 3.91 -30.44
CA CYS A 276 11.58 3.75 -31.27
C CYS A 276 11.32 4.96 -32.17
N ALA A 277 11.47 6.18 -31.65
CA ALA A 277 11.29 7.40 -32.42
C ALA A 277 12.30 7.49 -33.57
N TRP A 278 13.57 7.16 -33.31
CA TRP A 278 14.59 7.07 -34.35
C TRP A 278 14.22 6.04 -35.41
N TRP A 279 13.80 4.83 -34.99
CA TRP A 279 13.40 3.77 -35.91
C TRP A 279 12.25 4.22 -36.83
N CYS A 280 11.23 4.87 -36.27
CA CYS A 280 10.12 5.44 -37.03
C CYS A 280 10.57 6.49 -38.06
N ILE A 281 11.55 7.33 -37.73
CA ILE A 281 12.08 8.32 -38.68
C ILE A 281 12.81 7.63 -39.83
N VAL A 282 13.66 6.65 -39.52
CA VAL A 282 14.40 5.88 -40.55
C VAL A 282 13.44 5.10 -41.45
N ALA A 283 12.41 4.45 -40.87
CA ALA A 283 11.41 3.70 -41.63
C ALA A 283 10.60 4.61 -42.58
N ARG A 284 10.20 5.80 -42.13
CA ARG A 284 9.49 6.79 -42.97
C ARG A 284 10.38 7.34 -44.09
N LYS A 285 11.68 7.51 -43.84
CA LYS A 285 12.64 7.93 -44.88
C LYS A 285 12.82 6.83 -45.93
N TRP A 286 12.95 5.57 -45.51
CA TRP A 286 13.01 4.44 -46.44
C TRP A 286 11.77 4.35 -47.34
N SER A 287 10.59 4.67 -46.81
CA SER A 287 9.35 4.73 -47.59
C SER A 287 9.24 5.94 -48.55
N ARG A 288 10.01 7.02 -48.33
CA ARG A 288 9.91 8.27 -49.11
C ARG A 288 11.04 8.46 -50.12
N THR A 289 12.16 7.74 -50.00
CA THR A 289 13.35 7.99 -50.81
C THR A 289 13.57 6.88 -51.84
N ALA A 290 12.75 6.91 -52.91
CA ALA A 290 13.10 6.41 -54.25
C ALA A 290 13.81 7.50 -55.09
N GLY A 291 14.16 8.65 -54.52
CA GLY A 291 14.91 9.71 -55.19
C GLY A 291 15.72 10.55 -54.20
N ASN A 292 17.04 10.44 -54.29
CA ASN A 292 18.09 11.36 -53.82
C ASN A 292 17.91 12.08 -52.47
N CYS A 293 18.63 11.63 -51.43
CA CYS A 293 18.87 12.46 -50.25
C CYS A 293 20.17 12.04 -49.54
N LYS A 294 21.26 12.80 -49.73
CA LYS A 294 22.60 12.46 -49.19
C LYS A 294 23.17 13.47 -48.17
N GLU A 295 22.52 14.58 -47.82
CA GLU A 295 23.20 15.63 -47.02
C GLU A 295 22.58 16.00 -45.64
N ASP A 296 21.33 15.65 -45.32
CA ASP A 296 20.74 16.05 -44.01
C ASP A 296 20.97 15.05 -42.85
N SER A 297 21.73 13.97 -43.09
CA SER A 297 21.88 12.87 -42.12
C SER A 297 22.74 13.22 -40.90
N PHE A 298 23.63 14.21 -41.01
CA PHE A 298 24.62 14.48 -39.96
C PHE A 298 24.09 15.42 -38.88
N GLY A 299 23.43 16.54 -39.27
CA GLY A 299 22.89 17.51 -38.32
C GLY A 299 21.71 16.99 -37.48
N LEU A 300 20.78 16.25 -38.11
CA LEU A 300 19.63 15.64 -37.41
C LEU A 300 20.09 14.55 -36.42
N GLN A 301 21.13 13.79 -36.78
CA GLN A 301 21.69 12.74 -35.92
C GLN A 301 22.45 13.33 -34.72
N GLN A 302 23.15 14.45 -34.90
CA GLN A 302 23.83 15.17 -33.81
C GLN A 302 22.82 15.80 -32.82
N GLY A 303 21.76 16.45 -33.33
CA GLY A 303 20.72 17.09 -32.50
C GLY A 303 19.86 16.09 -31.72
N PHE A 304 19.54 14.94 -32.31
CA PHE A 304 18.83 13.86 -31.60
C PHE A 304 19.70 13.25 -30.48
N SER A 305 21.04 13.26 -30.65
CA SER A 305 21.96 12.74 -29.63
C SER A 305 22.03 13.63 -28.39
N THR A 306 22.01 14.96 -28.52
CA THR A 306 22.13 15.88 -27.39
C THR A 306 20.80 16.09 -26.69
N VAL A 307 19.75 16.43 -27.43
CA VAL A 307 18.41 16.65 -26.86
C VAL A 307 17.84 15.34 -26.31
N GLY A 308 18.04 14.23 -27.02
CA GLY A 308 17.63 12.90 -26.57
C GLY A 308 18.33 12.48 -25.27
N ALA A 309 19.64 12.71 -25.15
CA ALA A 309 20.37 12.40 -23.92
C ALA A 309 19.92 13.28 -22.73
N VAL A 310 19.71 14.58 -22.96
CA VAL A 310 19.20 15.49 -21.92
C VAL A 310 17.81 15.07 -21.45
N ALA A 311 16.91 14.71 -22.36
CA ALA A 311 15.58 14.22 -22.01
C ALA A 311 15.64 12.87 -21.28
N ALA A 312 16.48 11.94 -21.76
CA ALA A 312 16.61 10.59 -21.21
C ALA A 312 17.09 10.56 -19.76
N TRP A 313 17.92 11.50 -19.35
CA TRP A 313 18.39 11.60 -17.97
C TRP A 313 17.63 12.64 -17.15
N GLY A 314 17.25 13.76 -17.77
CA GLY A 314 16.57 14.86 -17.12
C GLY A 314 15.13 14.55 -16.71
N LEU A 315 14.34 13.90 -17.59
CA LEU A 315 12.94 13.58 -17.27
C LEU A 315 12.83 12.57 -16.10
N PRO A 316 13.58 11.45 -16.08
CA PRO A 316 13.58 10.55 -14.92
C PRO A 316 14.11 11.23 -13.66
N ALA A 317 15.12 12.09 -13.76
CA ALA A 317 15.67 12.81 -12.61
C ALA A 317 14.62 13.73 -11.99
N ALA A 318 13.97 14.57 -12.81
CA ALA A 318 12.91 15.47 -12.36
C ALA A 318 11.74 14.70 -11.72
N HIS A 319 11.31 13.59 -12.36
CA HIS A 319 10.25 12.75 -11.82
C HIS A 319 10.64 12.11 -10.48
N THR A 320 11.87 11.59 -10.37
CA THR A 320 12.38 10.98 -9.13
C THR A 320 12.48 12.02 -8.00
N ILE A 321 12.96 13.23 -8.30
CA ILE A 321 13.03 14.33 -7.32
C ILE A 321 11.63 14.71 -6.84
N ALA A 322 10.67 14.86 -7.75
CA ALA A 322 9.29 15.21 -7.38
C ALA A 322 8.69 14.19 -6.39
N VAL A 323 8.92 12.90 -6.65
CA VAL A 323 8.45 11.79 -5.80
C VAL A 323 9.14 11.77 -4.43
N LEU A 324 10.45 12.01 -4.39
CA LEU A 324 11.18 12.08 -3.12
C LEU A 324 10.76 13.29 -2.27
N VAL A 325 10.35 14.39 -2.92
CA VAL A 325 9.84 15.59 -2.24
C VAL A 325 8.45 15.33 -1.65
N THR A 326 7.56 14.61 -2.35
CA THR A 326 6.23 14.29 -1.83
C THR A 326 6.25 13.31 -0.66
N ARG A 327 7.34 12.54 -0.48
CA ARG A 327 7.52 11.53 0.58
C ARG A 327 6.46 10.43 0.66
N ASP A 328 5.49 10.43 -0.25
CA ASP A 328 4.50 9.36 -0.42
C ASP A 328 5.12 8.20 -1.22
N VAL A 329 6.08 7.49 -0.61
CA VAL A 329 6.66 6.27 -1.20
C VAL A 329 6.50 5.13 -0.21
N ASP A 330 5.63 4.19 -0.55
CA ASP A 330 5.28 3.04 0.27
C ASP A 330 5.94 1.77 -0.29
N ALA A 331 6.37 0.90 0.61
CA ALA A 331 6.78 -0.45 0.24
C ALA A 331 5.56 -1.34 -0.05
N ASP A 332 5.63 -2.15 -1.11
CA ASP A 332 4.59 -3.10 -1.48
C ASP A 332 4.69 -4.40 -0.67
N GLU A 333 3.55 -4.92 -0.19
CA GLU A 333 3.51 -6.15 0.62
C GLU A 333 3.94 -7.37 -0.19
N LEU A 334 3.57 -7.50 -1.47
CA LEU A 334 3.86 -8.72 -2.20
C LEU A 334 5.34 -8.80 -2.59
N THR A 335 5.82 -7.74 -3.21
CA THR A 335 7.14 -7.69 -3.83
C THR A 335 8.21 -7.11 -2.91
N GLY A 336 7.86 -6.41 -1.83
CA GLY A 336 8.82 -5.73 -0.97
C GLY A 336 9.65 -4.67 -1.71
N LYS A 337 9.11 -4.12 -2.80
CA LYS A 337 9.70 -3.03 -3.57
C LYS A 337 8.93 -1.75 -3.29
N LEU A 338 9.54 -0.60 -3.55
CA LEU A 338 8.91 0.69 -3.33
C LEU A 338 8.13 1.16 -4.55
N GLN A 339 6.94 1.69 -4.28
CA GLN A 339 6.02 2.25 -5.25
C GLN A 339 5.43 3.56 -4.71
N ILE A 340 4.91 4.36 -5.62
CA ILE A 340 4.19 5.60 -5.35
C ILE A 340 2.70 5.28 -5.33
#